data_AF-A0A679JSG2-F1
#
_entry.id   AF-A0A679JSG2-F1
#
_cell.length_a   1.000
_cell.length_b   1.000
_cell.length_c   1.000
_cell.angle_alpha   90.00
_cell.angle_beta   90.00
_cell.angle_gamma   90.00
#
_symmetry.space_group_name_H-M   'P 1'
#
loop_
_entity.id
_entity.type
_entity.pdbx_description
1 polymer ?
#
loop_
_entity_poly.entity_id
_entity_poly.type
_entity_poly.pdbx_seq_one_letter_code
_entity_poly.pdbx_strand_id
1 'polypeptide(L)'
;MQRLAIFAAVTLVLSSGSAFAVSQAVKDACSSDYAAYCSQHKVGSEAARQCMREHRKMLTESCIHALGKSSEVTQADIELYKREHQ
;
A
#
# COMPACT_ATOMS: atom_id res chain seq x y z
N MET A 1 7.22 58.45 -5.66
CA MET A 1 8.42 57.61 -5.45
C MET A 1 8.24 56.86 -4.12
N GLN A 2 7.36 55.85 -4.06
CA GLN A 2 7.63 54.43 -4.29
C GLN A 2 8.80 53.89 -3.44
N ARG A 3 8.48 53.30 -2.29
CA ARG A 3 9.09 52.06 -1.81
C ARG A 3 8.01 51.24 -1.12
N LEU A 4 7.43 50.33 -1.90
CA LEU A 4 6.48 49.32 -1.48
C LEU A 4 7.09 48.56 -0.29
N ALA A 5 6.47 48.67 0.88
CA ALA A 5 6.80 47.85 2.03
C ALA A 5 6.39 46.41 1.69
N ILE A 6 7.41 45.57 1.53
CA ILE A 6 7.32 44.16 1.17
C ILE A 6 6.66 43.44 2.34
N PHE A 7 5.37 43.12 2.22
CA PHE A 7 4.72 42.14 3.08
C PHE A 7 5.32 40.76 2.75
N ALA A 8 6.25 40.29 3.57
CA ALA A 8 6.80 38.95 3.49
C ALA A 8 5.69 37.92 3.75
N ALA A 9 5.03 37.47 2.70
CA ALA A 9 4.08 36.36 2.75
C ALA A 9 4.88 35.07 2.96
N VAL A 10 4.98 34.65 4.22
CA VAL A 10 5.56 33.37 4.63
C VAL A 10 4.59 32.27 4.19
N THR A 11 4.81 31.68 3.03
CA THR A 11 4.05 30.53 2.53
C THR A 11 4.62 29.23 3.11
N LEU A 12 4.11 28.79 4.27
CA LEU A 12 4.35 27.42 4.75
C LEU A 12 3.71 26.42 3.77
N VAL A 13 4.54 25.76 2.97
CA VAL A 13 4.16 24.52 2.27
C VAL A 13 4.16 23.40 3.31
N LEU A 14 2.97 22.98 3.75
CA LEU A 14 2.82 21.72 4.50
C LEU A 14 2.84 20.56 3.50
N SER A 15 3.96 19.85 3.40
CA SER A 15 4.06 18.59 2.67
C SER A 15 3.37 17.48 3.45
N SER A 16 2.10 17.23 3.15
CA SER A 16 1.33 16.08 3.68
C SER A 16 1.78 14.78 3.01
N GLY A 17 2.86 14.17 3.51
CA GLY A 17 3.25 12.82 3.13
C GLY A 17 2.24 11.80 3.68
N SER A 18 1.35 11.28 2.84
CA SER A 18 0.43 10.20 3.19
C SER A 18 1.21 8.89 3.33
N ALA A 19 1.59 8.53 4.56
CA ALA A 19 2.12 7.20 4.86
C ALA A 19 0.97 6.18 4.80
N PHE A 20 0.92 5.36 3.76
CA PHE A 20 0.00 4.22 3.68
C PHE A 20 0.46 3.13 4.64
N ALA A 21 -0.12 3.12 5.85
CA ALA A 21 0.18 2.12 6.86
C ALA A 21 -0.63 0.84 6.60
N VAL A 22 0.09 -0.26 6.34
CA VAL A 22 -0.51 -1.60 6.28
C VAL A 22 -1.00 -1.99 7.66
N SER A 23 -2.22 -2.53 7.74
CA SER A 23 -2.79 -3.01 9.00
C SER A 23 -1.97 -4.17 9.56
N GLN A 24 -1.93 -4.30 10.89
CA GLN A 24 -1.20 -5.39 11.54
C GLN A 24 -1.76 -6.75 11.11
N ALA A 25 -3.08 -6.87 10.96
CA ALA A 25 -3.74 -8.07 10.46
C ALA A 25 -3.21 -8.52 9.08
N VAL A 26 -2.98 -7.58 8.15
CA VAL A 26 -2.38 -7.90 6.84
C VAL A 26 -0.92 -8.29 6.99
N LYS A 27 -0.15 -7.58 7.83
CA LYS A 27 1.27 -7.93 8.05
C LYS A 27 1.41 -9.35 8.58
N ASP A 28 0.59 -9.73 9.55
CA ASP A 28 0.67 -11.05 10.18
C ASP A 28 0.22 -12.14 9.22
N ALA A 29 -0.95 -11.97 8.58
CA ALA A 29 -1.52 -12.97 7.66
C ALA A 29 -0.68 -13.15 6.38
N CYS A 30 -0.08 -12.09 5.85
CA CYS A 30 0.70 -12.11 4.63
C CYS A 30 2.22 -12.22 4.87
N SER A 31 2.67 -12.39 6.13
CA SER A 31 4.10 -12.40 6.47
C SER A 31 4.90 -13.44 5.67
N SER A 32 4.38 -14.67 5.60
CA SER A 32 4.99 -15.76 4.82
C SER A 32 5.00 -15.45 3.33
N ASP A 33 3.91 -14.90 2.79
CA ASP A 33 3.79 -14.58 1.37
C ASP A 33 4.74 -13.44 0.95
N TYR A 34 4.86 -12.40 1.79
CA TYR A 34 5.85 -11.34 1.59
C TYR A 34 7.27 -11.90 1.61
N ALA A 35 7.59 -12.77 2.58
CA ALA A 35 8.92 -13.37 2.69
C ALA A 35 9.25 -14.28 1.50
N ALA A 36 8.27 -15.05 1.00
CA ALA A 36 8.46 -16.01 -0.08
C ALA A 36 8.60 -15.35 -1.46
N TYR A 37 7.78 -14.33 -1.75
CA TYR A 37 7.66 -13.78 -3.11
C TYR A 37 8.15 -12.34 -3.24
N CYS A 38 8.04 -11.54 -2.18
CA CYS A 38 8.19 -10.08 -2.25
C CYS A 38 9.22 -9.51 -1.26
N SER A 39 10.19 -10.31 -0.81
CA SER A 39 11.15 -9.96 0.25
C SER A 39 12.06 -8.77 -0.09
N GLN A 40 12.20 -8.45 -1.38
CA GLN A 40 12.97 -7.31 -1.87
C GLN A 40 12.24 -5.97 -1.69
N HIS A 41 10.93 -6.00 -1.40
CA HIS A 41 10.10 -4.82 -1.28
C HIS A 41 9.68 -4.57 0.17
N LYS A 42 9.76 -3.29 0.58
CA LYS A 42 9.28 -2.88 1.90
C LYS A 42 7.77 -3.08 1.97
N VAL A 43 7.28 -3.82 2.97
CA VAL A 43 5.84 -4.00 3.22
C VAL A 43 5.15 -2.63 3.32
N GLY A 44 4.05 -2.49 2.57
CA GLY A 44 3.28 -1.24 2.45
C GLY A 44 3.77 -0.24 1.42
N SER A 45 4.90 -0.53 0.76
CA SER A 45 5.29 0.22 -0.44
C SER A 45 4.41 -0.18 -1.62
N GLU A 46 4.31 0.72 -2.61
CA GLU A 46 3.64 0.42 -3.87
C GLU A 46 4.26 -0.77 -4.60
N ALA A 47 5.59 -0.90 -4.55
CA ALA A 47 6.32 -2.04 -5.11
C ALA A 47 5.93 -3.37 -4.45
N ALA A 48 5.74 -3.39 -3.12
CA ALA A 48 5.27 -4.59 -2.42
C ALA A 48 3.84 -4.96 -2.82
N ARG A 49 2.95 -3.97 -2.97
CA ARG A 49 1.57 -4.22 -3.45
C ARG A 49 1.60 -4.80 -4.85
N GLN A 50 2.36 -4.19 -5.76
CA GLN A 50 2.49 -4.66 -7.14
C GLN A 50 3.02 -6.09 -7.21
N CYS A 51 4.09 -6.40 -6.46
CA CYS A 51 4.63 -7.75 -6.37
C CYS A 51 3.58 -8.77 -5.89
N MET A 52 2.79 -8.44 -4.86
CA MET A 52 1.70 -9.33 -4.42
C MET A 52 0.63 -9.53 -5.51
N ARG A 53 0.30 -8.51 -6.32
CA ARG A 53 -0.64 -8.66 -7.45
C ARG A 53 -0.09 -9.58 -8.54
N GLU A 54 1.20 -9.49 -8.82
CA GLU A 54 1.87 -10.34 -9.81
C GLU A 54 1.92 -11.80 -9.35
N HIS A 55 2.21 -12.01 -8.06
CA HIS A 55 2.26 -13.33 -7.43
C HIS A 55 0.92 -13.79 -6.84
N ARG A 56 -0.19 -13.14 -7.18
CA ARG A 56 -1.50 -13.36 -6.55
C ARG A 56 -1.87 -14.83 -6.40
N LYS A 57 -1.67 -15.65 -7.44
CA LYS A 57 -1.95 -17.11 -7.48
C LYS A 57 -1.18 -17.97 -6.48
N MET A 58 -0.12 -17.42 -5.92
CA MET A 58 0.78 -18.09 -4.99
C MET A 58 0.53 -17.66 -3.54
N LEU A 59 -0.35 -16.66 -3.33
CA LEU A 59 -0.67 -16.15 -2.01
C LEU A 59 -1.53 -17.15 -1.24
N THR A 60 -1.40 -17.15 0.08
CA THR A 60 -2.27 -17.95 0.92
C THR A 60 -3.70 -17.38 0.95
N GLU A 61 -4.69 -18.27 1.10
CA GLU A 61 -6.08 -17.88 1.35
C GLU A 61 -6.23 -16.91 2.55
N SER A 62 -5.43 -17.13 3.60
CA SER A 62 -5.36 -16.23 4.77
C SER A 62 -4.93 -14.82 4.39
N CYS A 63 -3.92 -14.67 3.53
CA CYS A 63 -3.47 -13.37 3.07
C CYS A 63 -4.51 -12.70 2.17
N ILE A 64 -5.11 -13.42 1.22
CA ILE A 64 -6.16 -12.89 0.33
C ILE A 64 -7.35 -12.40 1.16
N HIS A 65 -7.77 -13.15 2.15
CA HIS A 65 -8.86 -12.75 3.05
C HIS A 65 -8.50 -11.51 3.89
N ALA A 66 -7.27 -11.39 4.39
CA ALA A 66 -6.82 -10.20 5.12
C ALA A 66 -6.75 -8.97 4.22
N LEU A 67 -6.23 -9.12 2.99
CA LEU A 67 -6.18 -8.07 1.98
C LEU A 67 -7.57 -7.53 1.65
N GLY A 68 -8.58 -8.41 1.54
CA GLY A 68 -9.96 -7.99 1.27
C GLY A 68 -10.67 -7.31 2.43
N LYS A 69 -10.08 -7.30 3.62
CA LYS A 69 -10.52 -6.51 4.77
C LYS A 69 -9.69 -5.24 4.97
N SER A 70 -8.80 -4.92 4.02
CA SER A 70 -7.86 -3.81 4.09
C SER A 70 -8.04 -2.85 2.92
N SER A 71 -7.32 -1.73 2.94
CA SER A 71 -7.22 -0.79 1.82
C SER A 71 -5.97 -1.00 0.97
N GLU A 72 -5.35 -2.19 1.04
CA GLU A 72 -4.11 -2.50 0.30
C GLU A 72 -4.34 -2.89 -1.16
N VAL A 73 -5.55 -3.36 -1.47
CA VAL A 73 -5.99 -3.78 -2.81
C VAL A 73 -7.45 -3.37 -3.03
N THR A 74 -7.88 -3.37 -4.29
CA THR A 74 -9.29 -3.08 -4.62
C THR A 74 -10.17 -4.33 -4.45
N GLN A 75 -11.49 -4.12 -4.36
CA GLN A 75 -12.44 -5.24 -4.34
C GLN A 75 -12.35 -6.10 -5.61
N ALA A 76 -12.10 -5.48 -6.76
CA ALA A 76 -11.91 -6.18 -8.03
C ALA A 76 -10.66 -7.08 -8.00
N ASP A 77 -9.57 -6.63 -7.36
CA ASP A 77 -8.38 -7.46 -7.16
C ASP A 77 -8.72 -8.69 -6.32
N ILE A 78 -9.48 -8.54 -5.22
CA ILE A 78 -9.87 -9.65 -4.35
C ILE A 78 -10.72 -10.68 -5.08
N GLU A 79 -11.66 -10.23 -5.90
CA GLU A 79 -12.47 -11.13 -6.71
C GLU A 79 -11.63 -11.89 -7.73
N LEU A 80 -10.66 -11.22 -8.37
CA LEU A 80 -9.70 -11.87 -9.25
C LEU A 80 -8.88 -12.92 -8.49
N TYR A 81 -8.37 -12.58 -7.30
CA TYR A 81 -7.52 -13.49 -6.52
C TYR A 81 -8.31 -14.74 -6.16
N LYS A 82 -9.52 -14.58 -5.63
CA LYS A 82 -10.41 -15.69 -5.29
C LYS A 82 -10.71 -16.59 -6.49
N ARG A 83 -11.01 -16.02 -7.67
CA ARG A 83 -11.27 -16.83 -8.88
C ARG A 83 -10.06 -17.64 -9.34
N GLU A 84 -8.85 -17.16 -9.11
CA GLU A 84 -7.64 -17.87 -9.52
C GLU A 84 -7.14 -18.92 -8.51
N HIS A 85 -7.71 -18.97 -7.30
CA HIS A 85 -7.44 -20.00 -6.28
C HIS A 85 -8.54 -21.07 -6.18
N GLN A 86 -9.61 -20.91 -6.97
CA GLN A 86 -10.63 -21.93 -7.20
C GLN A 86 -10.16 -22.93 -8.25
#